data_AF-A0A4P9XMS8-F1
#
_entry.id   AF-A0A4P9XMS8-F1
#
_cell.length_a   1.000
_cell.length_b   1.000
_cell.length_c   1.000
_cell.angle_alpha   90.00
_cell.angle_beta   90.00
_cell.angle_gamma   90.00
#
_symmetry.space_group_name_H-M   'P 1'
#
loop_
_entity.id
_entity.type
_entity.pdbx_description
1 polymer ?
#
loop_
_entity_poly.entity_id
_entity_poly.type
_entity_poly.pdbx_seq_one_letter_code
_entity_poly.pdbx_strand_id
1 'polypeptide(L)'
;FTGKGITVGIIDSGIDYGHTALGGCFGSGCKVAFGYDFVGDDYTASNRPKPDDDPMDTCNGHGTHVAGIIAGQQGSFAGVAPQATLGAYRVFGCTGRVELDVVLDAI
;
A
#
# COMPACT_ATOMS: atom_id res chain seq x y z
N PHE A 1 -21.58 -8.46 2.91
CA PHE A 1 -20.88 -8.18 1.63
C PHE A 1 -19.38 -8.28 1.87
N THR A 2 -18.59 -8.80 0.93
CA THR A 2 -17.14 -9.10 1.15
C THR A 2 -16.17 -8.16 0.44
N GLY A 3 -16.67 -7.21 -0.37
CA GLY A 3 -15.84 -6.34 -1.23
C GLY A 3 -15.44 -6.95 -2.57
N LYS A 4 -15.92 -8.17 -2.90
CA LYS A 4 -15.61 -8.80 -4.20
C LYS A 4 -16.02 -7.90 -5.38
N GLY A 5 -15.08 -7.70 -6.31
CA GLY A 5 -15.28 -6.84 -7.49
C GLY A 5 -15.05 -5.34 -7.21
N ILE A 6 -14.76 -4.97 -5.97
CA ILE A 6 -14.39 -3.61 -5.59
C ILE A 6 -12.86 -3.50 -5.53
N THR A 7 -12.37 -2.36 -6.01
CA THR A 7 -10.97 -1.98 -5.96
C THR A 7 -10.80 -0.81 -4.99
N VAL A 8 -9.79 -0.85 -4.13
CA VAL A 8 -9.48 0.18 -3.15
C VAL A 8 -8.03 0.62 -3.32
N GLY A 9 -7.80 1.88 -3.66
CA GLY A 9 -6.46 2.48 -3.65
C GLY A 9 -6.10 2.96 -2.25
N ILE A 10 -4.89 2.66 -1.80
CA ILE A 10 -4.36 3.06 -0.50
C ILE A 10 -3.16 3.98 -0.73
N ILE A 11 -3.28 5.24 -0.32
CA ILE A 11 -2.21 6.24 -0.37
C ILE A 11 -1.59 6.30 1.02
N ASP A 12 -0.42 5.66 1.21
CA ASP A 12 0.21 5.47 2.53
C ASP A 12 1.72 5.17 2.39
N SER A 13 2.35 4.51 3.36
CA SER A 13 3.78 4.13 3.36
C SER A 13 4.14 2.96 2.45
N GLY A 14 3.22 2.55 1.58
CA GLY A 14 3.31 1.32 0.80
C GLY A 14 2.54 0.17 1.45
N ILE A 15 2.65 -1.02 0.86
CA ILE A 15 2.05 -2.25 1.40
C ILE A 15 3.07 -3.37 1.32
N ASP A 16 3.32 -4.07 2.43
CA ASP A 16 3.96 -5.39 2.40
C ASP A 16 3.01 -6.41 1.77
N TYR A 17 3.03 -6.47 0.46
CA TYR A 17 2.25 -7.39 -0.33
C TYR A 17 2.75 -8.84 -0.20
N GLY A 18 3.95 -9.06 0.36
CA GLY A 18 4.47 -10.37 0.73
C GLY A 18 3.79 -10.95 1.98
N HIS A 19 3.09 -10.11 2.75
CA HIS A 19 2.35 -10.55 3.92
C HIS A 19 1.24 -11.54 3.55
N THR A 20 1.21 -12.70 4.21
CA THR A 20 0.26 -13.79 3.91
C THR A 20 -1.21 -13.36 4.02
N ALA A 21 -1.54 -12.51 5.00
CA ALA A 21 -2.89 -11.94 5.12
C ALA A 21 -3.29 -11.02 3.95
N LEU A 22 -2.31 -10.53 3.18
CA LEU A 22 -2.49 -9.64 2.03
C LEU A 22 -2.21 -10.35 0.69
N GLY A 23 -2.24 -11.68 0.68
CA GLY A 23 -2.17 -12.50 -0.54
C GLY A 23 -0.77 -12.99 -0.90
N GLY A 24 0.29 -12.41 -0.33
CA GLY A 24 1.66 -12.89 -0.49
C GLY A 24 2.27 -12.68 -1.88
N CYS A 25 1.72 -11.76 -2.68
CA CYS A 25 2.25 -11.42 -3.99
C CYS A 25 1.79 -10.02 -4.45
N PHE A 26 2.46 -9.48 -5.47
CA PHE A 26 2.14 -8.20 -6.11
C PHE A 26 1.89 -8.37 -7.60
N GLY A 27 0.97 -7.59 -8.14
CA GLY A 27 0.69 -7.52 -9.58
C GLY A 27 -0.55 -8.31 -10.01
N SER A 28 -0.65 -8.58 -11.31
CA SER A 28 -1.85 -9.19 -11.91
C SER A 28 -2.24 -10.52 -11.22
N GLY A 29 -3.46 -10.59 -10.70
CA GLY A 29 -4.00 -11.76 -10.01
C GLY A 29 -3.73 -11.80 -8.50
N CYS A 30 -2.95 -10.87 -7.98
CA CYS A 30 -2.69 -10.71 -6.54
C CYS A 30 -3.77 -9.86 -5.87
N LYS A 31 -3.83 -9.93 -4.53
CA LYS A 31 -4.72 -9.07 -3.74
C LYS A 31 -4.25 -7.62 -3.80
N VAL A 32 -2.94 -7.37 -3.69
CA VAL A 32 -2.33 -6.08 -4.04
C VAL A 32 -1.96 -6.16 -5.53
N ALA A 33 -2.85 -5.64 -6.38
CA ALA A 33 -2.81 -5.93 -7.81
C ALA A 33 -2.01 -4.93 -8.66
N PHE A 34 -1.84 -3.71 -8.15
CA PHE A 34 -1.16 -2.62 -8.82
C PHE A 34 -0.69 -1.59 -7.79
N GLY A 35 0.17 -0.68 -8.20
CA GLY A 35 0.68 0.36 -7.33
C GLY A 35 1.92 1.05 -7.89
N TYR A 36 2.40 2.03 -7.15
CA TYR A 36 3.55 2.86 -7.52
C TYR A 36 4.17 3.49 -6.26
N ASP A 37 5.49 3.62 -6.22
CA ASP A 37 6.20 4.43 -5.22
C ASP A 37 6.55 5.79 -5.81
N PHE A 38 6.01 6.85 -5.20
CA PHE A 38 6.23 8.22 -5.62
C PHE A 38 7.48 8.84 -5.01
N VAL A 39 8.13 8.18 -4.04
CA VAL A 39 9.13 8.84 -3.18
C VAL A 39 10.40 8.05 -2.94
N GLY A 40 10.34 6.73 -2.83
CA GLY A 40 11.46 5.89 -2.43
C GLY A 40 11.73 5.89 -0.91
N ASP A 41 12.50 4.88 -0.46
CA ASP A 41 12.81 4.64 0.95
C ASP A 41 13.44 5.82 1.69
N ASP A 42 14.39 6.50 1.05
CA ASP A 42 15.18 7.58 1.64
C ASP A 42 14.44 8.94 1.67
N TYR A 43 13.16 9.00 1.30
CA TYR A 43 12.43 10.26 1.25
C TYR A 43 12.13 10.82 2.65
N THR A 44 12.36 12.12 2.82
CA THR A 44 12.31 12.84 4.10
C THR A 44 11.40 14.06 4.09
N ALA A 45 10.68 14.32 2.99
CA ALA A 45 10.00 15.59 2.72
C ALA A 45 10.94 16.82 2.71
N SER A 46 12.24 16.61 2.57
CA SER A 46 13.25 17.68 2.43
C SER A 46 14.29 17.39 1.33
N ASN A 47 14.24 16.18 0.76
CA ASN A 47 15.04 15.75 -0.37
C ASN A 47 14.12 15.49 -1.57
N ARG A 48 14.71 15.41 -2.77
CA ARG A 48 13.96 15.06 -3.97
C ARG A 48 13.45 13.62 -3.88
N PRO A 49 12.19 13.34 -4.26
CA PRO A 49 11.68 11.98 -4.37
C PRO A 49 12.46 11.18 -5.42
N LYS A 50 12.48 9.86 -5.24
CA LYS A 50 13.02 8.88 -6.18
C LYS A 50 11.94 7.83 -6.48
N PRO A 51 11.00 8.14 -7.39
CA PRO A 51 9.91 7.25 -7.71
C PRO A 51 10.37 5.95 -8.39
N ASP A 52 9.64 4.87 -8.15
CA ASP A 52 9.78 3.59 -8.86
C ASP A 52 8.46 2.78 -8.86
N ASP A 53 8.47 1.64 -9.54
CA ASP A 53 7.28 0.80 -9.72
C ASP A 53 7.01 -0.16 -8.53
N ASP A 54 7.78 -0.08 -7.44
CA ASP A 54 7.68 -0.99 -6.29
C ASP A 54 7.10 -0.30 -5.04
N PRO A 55 5.79 -0.41 -4.78
CA PRO A 55 5.14 0.21 -3.62
C PRO A 55 5.30 -0.61 -2.33
N MET A 56 6.27 -1.53 -2.25
CA MET A 56 6.53 -2.32 -1.05
C MET A 56 6.74 -1.40 0.17
N ASP A 57 6.13 -1.73 1.31
CA ASP A 57 6.47 -1.08 2.58
C ASP A 57 7.68 -1.81 3.19
N THR A 58 8.83 -1.14 3.18
CA THR A 58 10.11 -1.70 3.65
C THR A 58 10.48 -1.25 5.06
N CYS A 59 9.69 -0.38 5.70
CA CYS A 59 10.10 0.24 6.97
C CYS A 59 9.04 0.26 8.07
N ASN A 60 7.89 0.93 7.85
CA ASN A 60 6.98 1.30 8.95
C ASN A 60 5.81 0.32 9.11
N GLY A 61 5.38 -0.32 8.02
CA GLY A 61 4.22 -1.21 8.01
C GLY A 61 2.88 -0.49 8.26
N HIS A 62 2.84 0.84 8.26
CA HIS A 62 1.62 1.61 8.53
C HIS A 62 0.59 1.36 7.42
N GLY A 63 0.99 1.49 6.16
CA GLY A 63 0.13 1.18 5.02
C GLY A 63 -0.24 -0.31 4.95
N THR A 64 0.67 -1.23 5.33
CA THR A 64 0.35 -2.66 5.51
C THR A 64 -0.75 -2.88 6.56
N HIS A 65 -0.69 -2.18 7.69
CA HIS A 65 -1.70 -2.28 8.75
C HIS A 65 -3.05 -1.71 8.29
N VAL A 66 -3.05 -0.56 7.60
CA VAL A 66 -4.24 0.03 6.97
C VAL A 66 -4.85 -0.94 5.95
N ALA A 67 -4.03 -1.55 5.09
CA ALA A 67 -4.45 -2.57 4.13
C ALA A 67 -5.06 -3.80 4.81
N GLY A 68 -4.50 -4.20 5.95
CA GLY A 68 -5.03 -5.28 6.79
C GLY A 68 -6.43 -5.01 7.31
N ILE A 69 -6.68 -3.80 7.84
CA ILE A 69 -8.01 -3.35 8.30
C ILE A 69 -9.03 -3.41 7.16
N ILE A 70 -8.62 -3.01 5.96
CA ILE A 70 -9.50 -2.97 4.79
C ILE A 70 -9.77 -4.38 4.26
N ALA A 71 -8.73 -5.13 3.88
CA ALA A 71 -8.89 -6.35 3.09
C ALA A 71 -7.98 -7.51 3.51
N GLY A 72 -7.35 -7.44 4.70
CA GLY A 72 -6.57 -8.55 5.23
C GLY A 72 -7.42 -9.80 5.49
N GLN A 73 -6.84 -10.99 5.32
CA GLN A 73 -7.51 -12.25 5.61
C GLN A 73 -6.51 -13.34 6.02
N GLN A 74 -6.55 -13.79 7.28
CA GLN A 74 -5.74 -14.91 7.76
C GLN A 74 -6.40 -15.60 8.97
N GLY A 75 -6.71 -16.89 8.85
CA GLY A 75 -7.39 -17.62 9.92
C GLY A 75 -8.74 -16.99 10.27
N SER A 76 -8.92 -16.59 11.54
CA SER A 76 -10.11 -15.88 12.02
C SER A 76 -10.05 -14.37 11.84
N PHE A 77 -8.89 -13.80 11.47
CA PHE A 77 -8.75 -12.38 11.18
C PHE A 77 -9.27 -12.07 9.77
N ALA A 78 -10.12 -11.05 9.68
CA ALA A 78 -10.68 -10.52 8.44
C ALA A 78 -10.80 -9.00 8.53
N GLY A 79 -10.36 -8.31 7.49
CA GLY A 79 -10.67 -6.90 7.27
C GLY A 79 -12.15 -6.69 6.93
N VAL A 80 -12.54 -5.44 6.75
CA VAL A 80 -13.93 -5.05 6.44
C VAL A 80 -14.40 -5.62 5.08
N ALA A 81 -13.51 -5.66 4.10
CA ALA A 81 -13.73 -6.06 2.72
C ALA A 81 -12.65 -7.08 2.26
N PRO A 82 -12.62 -8.29 2.83
CA PRO A 82 -11.53 -9.25 2.65
C PRO A 82 -11.39 -9.80 1.22
N GLN A 83 -12.34 -9.53 0.32
CA GLN A 83 -12.27 -9.92 -1.09
C GLN A 83 -12.12 -8.71 -2.04
N ALA A 84 -11.87 -7.52 -1.52
CA ALA A 84 -11.47 -6.38 -2.35
C ALA A 84 -10.06 -6.57 -2.92
N THR A 85 -9.85 -5.98 -4.10
CA THR A 85 -8.54 -5.80 -4.71
C THR A 85 -7.94 -4.48 -4.22
N LEU A 86 -6.66 -4.47 -3.89
CA LEU A 86 -5.94 -3.31 -3.39
C LEU A 86 -5.00 -2.74 -4.44
N GLY A 87 -4.90 -1.42 -4.47
CA GLY A 87 -3.83 -0.67 -5.11
C GLY A 87 -2.94 -0.02 -4.04
N ALA A 88 -1.62 -0.13 -4.17
CA ALA A 88 -0.66 0.45 -3.23
C ALA A 88 0.00 1.70 -3.82
N TYR A 89 -0.27 2.87 -3.28
CA TYR A 89 0.36 4.12 -3.70
C TYR A 89 1.21 4.65 -2.55
N ARG A 90 2.52 4.44 -2.67
CA ARG A 90 3.47 4.80 -1.62
C ARG A 90 3.88 6.26 -1.77
N VAL A 91 3.61 7.06 -0.74
CA VAL A 91 3.94 8.50 -0.70
C VAL A 91 4.83 8.88 0.49
N PHE A 92 5.12 7.93 1.40
CA PHE A 92 6.03 8.14 2.51
C PHE A 92 7.32 7.33 2.34
N GLY A 93 8.46 7.99 2.57
CA GLY A 93 9.72 7.31 2.89
C GLY A 93 9.74 6.84 4.35
N CYS A 94 10.85 6.24 4.78
CA CYS A 94 10.91 5.62 6.12
C CYS A 94 10.77 6.62 7.28
N THR A 95 10.96 7.93 7.07
CA THR A 95 10.81 8.94 8.13
C THR A 95 9.37 9.38 8.39
N GLY A 96 8.40 8.93 7.59
CA GLY A 96 6.97 9.18 7.83
C GLY A 96 6.51 10.61 7.58
N ARG A 97 7.21 11.37 6.71
CA ARG A 97 6.83 12.73 6.31
C ARG A 97 6.58 12.78 4.81
N VAL A 98 5.62 13.59 4.38
CA VAL A 98 5.28 13.80 2.98
C VAL A 98 4.85 15.25 2.74
N GLU A 99 5.15 15.76 1.55
CA GLU A 99 4.66 17.06 1.08
C GLU A 99 3.32 16.89 0.33
N LEU A 100 2.51 17.94 0.30
CA LEU A 100 1.16 17.87 -0.28
C LEU A 100 1.17 17.55 -1.77
N ASP A 101 2.15 18.05 -2.51
CA ASP A 101 2.31 17.81 -3.95
C ASP A 101 2.47 16.32 -4.27
N VAL A 102 3.30 15.60 -3.53
CA VAL A 102 3.46 14.14 -3.66
C VAL A 102 2.14 13.41 -3.43
N VAL A 103 1.34 13.85 -2.46
CA VAL A 103 0.02 13.24 -2.20
C VAL A 103 -0.95 13.50 -3.36
N LEU A 104 -0.88 14.68 -3.98
CA LEU A 104 -1.72 15.03 -5.13
C LEU A 104 -1.37 14.21 -6.37
N ASP A 105 -0.10 13.84 -6.56
CA ASP A 105 0.33 13.00 -7.68
C ASP A 105 -0.25 11.56 -7.59
N ALA A 106 -0.74 11.14 -6.43
CA ALA A 106 -1.28 9.80 -6.18
C ALA A 106 -2.82 9.67 -6.28
N ILE A 107 -3.54 10.76 -6.65
CA ILE A 107 -5.02 10.82 -6.75
C ILE A 107 -5.45 10.91 -8.23
#